data_AF-A0A9D6DL58-F1
#
_entry.id   AF-A0A9D6DL58-F1
#
_cell.length_a   1.000
_cell.length_b   1.000
_cell.length_c   1.000
_cell.angle_alpha   90.00
_cell.angle_beta   90.00
_cell.angle_gamma   90.00
#
_symmetry.space_group_name_H-M   'P 1'
#
loop_
_entity.id
_entity.type
_entity.pdbx_description
1 polymer ?
#
loop_
_entity_poly.entity_id
_entity_poly.type
_entity_poly.pdbx_seq_one_letter_code
_entity_poly.pdbx_strand_id
1 'polypeptide(L)'
;MRPRFVTLALFLAVAVLLPAAAHGERQGKVRAVPDVERWKPCETRKPHPLFETVYCMNPDGSGEIGAHAYHLTAHGRVFLGKAWGMRKKWGGLFGLDYTNIQAMLLLENGRMFFGARGAQPEFVPILGKPSGEAIGLRIRLRGADGSYAERVIMRDAH
;
A
#
# COMPACT_ATOMS: atom_id res chain seq x y z
N MET A 1 -76.30 -8.51 14.14
CA MET A 1 -75.46 -8.91 15.28
C MET A 1 -74.00 -8.76 14.87
N ARG A 2 -73.21 -7.98 15.60
CA ARG A 2 -71.73 -7.95 15.48
C ARG A 2 -71.15 -9.20 16.13
N PRO A 3 -69.97 -9.65 15.68
CA PRO A 3 -68.82 -9.43 16.54
C PRO A 3 -67.65 -8.76 15.81
N ARG A 4 -66.96 -7.90 16.57
CA ARG A 4 -65.61 -7.39 16.34
C ARG A 4 -64.61 -8.46 16.76
N PHE A 5 -63.41 -8.49 16.18
CA PHE A 5 -62.08 -8.57 16.82
C PHE A 5 -61.05 -8.69 15.67
N VAL A 6 -60.37 -7.61 15.32
CA VAL A 6 -58.97 -7.28 15.70
C VAL A 6 -57.94 -7.85 14.72
N THR A 7 -57.47 -6.95 13.86
CA THR A 7 -56.06 -6.64 13.57
C THR A 7 -55.07 -7.81 13.47
N LEU A 8 -54.50 -8.03 12.28
CA LEU A 8 -53.05 -8.18 12.14
C LEU A 8 -52.61 -7.70 10.75
N ALA A 9 -51.83 -6.62 10.76
CA ALA A 9 -51.19 -6.07 9.58
C ALA A 9 -50.13 -7.04 9.04
N LEU A 10 -50.22 -7.40 7.76
CA LEU A 10 -49.13 -8.05 7.05
C LEU A 10 -48.60 -7.10 5.98
N PHE A 11 -47.77 -6.15 6.42
CA PHE A 11 -46.79 -5.52 5.54
C PHE A 11 -45.67 -6.53 5.32
N LEU A 12 -45.69 -7.28 4.20
CA LEU A 12 -44.53 -8.03 3.75
C LEU A 12 -44.22 -7.73 2.28
N ALA A 13 -43.20 -6.89 2.14
CA ALA A 13 -42.08 -7.04 1.20
C ALA A 13 -42.41 -7.29 -0.28
N VAL A 14 -42.46 -6.21 -1.06
CA VAL A 14 -41.90 -6.20 -2.42
C VAL A 14 -41.00 -4.97 -2.53
N ALA A 15 -39.87 -5.03 -1.83
CA ALA A 15 -38.79 -4.08 -2.00
C ALA A 15 -37.77 -4.69 -2.97
N VAL A 16 -37.71 -4.08 -4.15
CA VAL A 16 -36.47 -3.84 -4.90
C VAL A 16 -35.88 -5.04 -5.67
N LEU A 17 -36.38 -5.20 -6.89
CA LEU A 17 -35.60 -5.65 -8.04
C LEU A 17 -34.56 -4.55 -8.38
N LEU A 18 -33.46 -4.51 -7.63
CA LEU A 18 -32.21 -3.94 -8.13
C LEU A 18 -31.47 -5.09 -8.83
N PRO A 19 -30.96 -4.90 -10.07
CA PRO A 19 -30.05 -5.86 -10.63
C PRO A 19 -28.87 -5.95 -9.67
N ALA A 20 -28.60 -7.16 -9.19
CA ALA A 20 -27.30 -7.51 -8.66
C ALA A 20 -26.29 -7.20 -9.76
N ALA A 21 -25.70 -6.00 -9.70
CA ALA A 21 -24.45 -5.73 -10.35
C ALA A 21 -23.50 -6.76 -9.75
N ALA A 22 -23.32 -7.86 -10.46
CA ALA A 22 -22.25 -8.80 -10.30
C ALA A 22 -20.94 -8.05 -10.59
N HIS A 23 -20.58 -7.13 -9.70
CA HIS A 23 -19.20 -6.73 -9.51
C HIS A 23 -18.52 -7.97 -8.98
N GLY A 24 -17.89 -8.66 -9.92
CA GLY A 24 -17.23 -9.94 -9.72
C GLY A 24 -16.51 -9.96 -8.39
N GLU A 25 -17.03 -10.81 -7.53
CA GLU A 25 -16.40 -11.35 -6.34
C GLU A 25 -15.20 -12.20 -6.78
N ARG A 26 -14.21 -11.55 -7.39
CA ARG A 26 -12.80 -11.96 -7.37
C ARG A 26 -12.08 -11.02 -6.42
N GLN A 27 -12.62 -10.84 -5.22
CA GLN A 27 -11.80 -10.48 -4.08
C GLN A 27 -10.95 -11.70 -3.76
N GLY A 28 -9.83 -11.86 -4.48
CA GLY A 28 -8.76 -12.73 -4.02
C GLY A 28 -8.46 -12.32 -2.59
N LYS A 29 -8.62 -13.26 -1.64
CA LYS A 29 -8.41 -13.07 -0.19
C LYS A 29 -7.46 -11.90 0.06
N VAL A 30 -8.00 -10.77 0.53
CA VAL A 30 -7.18 -9.63 0.93
C VAL A 30 -6.30 -10.13 2.06
N ARG A 31 -5.05 -10.47 1.76
CA ARG A 31 -4.08 -10.90 2.76
C ARG A 31 -3.96 -9.75 3.74
N ALA A 32 -4.18 -10.02 5.02
CA ALA A 32 -4.01 -9.01 6.06
C ALA A 32 -2.65 -8.33 5.88
N VAL A 33 -2.62 -7.01 6.01
CA VAL A 33 -1.40 -6.21 5.87
C VAL A 33 -0.42 -6.65 6.95
N PRO A 34 0.75 -7.22 6.60
CA PRO A 34 1.68 -7.72 7.59
C PRO A 34 2.39 -6.58 8.33
N ASP A 35 2.80 -6.84 9.58
CA ASP A 35 3.70 -5.98 10.35
C ASP A 35 5.15 -6.25 9.94
N VAL A 36 5.50 -5.81 8.73
CA VAL A 36 6.82 -5.95 8.11
C VAL A 36 7.92 -5.34 8.98
N GLU A 37 7.58 -4.32 9.75
CA GLU A 37 8.49 -3.60 10.63
C GLU A 37 9.05 -4.50 11.76
N ARG A 38 8.34 -5.59 12.10
CA ARG A 38 8.79 -6.61 13.06
C ARG A 38 9.60 -7.74 12.45
N TRP A 39 9.62 -7.86 11.12
CA TRP A 39 10.32 -8.93 10.43
C TRP A 39 11.84 -8.82 10.62
N LYS A 40 12.54 -9.95 10.57
CA LYS A 40 13.99 -10.07 10.77
C LYS A 40 14.54 -11.30 10.03
N PRO A 41 15.83 -11.30 9.61
CA PRO A 41 16.78 -10.19 9.64
C PRO A 41 16.44 -9.07 8.64
N CYS A 42 17.05 -7.89 8.81
CA CYS A 42 16.84 -6.74 7.93
C CYS A 42 18.14 -6.14 7.36
N GLU A 43 18.05 -5.53 6.19
CA GLU A 43 19.09 -4.76 5.51
C GLU A 43 18.56 -3.34 5.21
N THR A 44 19.34 -2.32 5.58
CA THR A 44 18.98 -0.91 5.32
C THR A 44 19.68 -0.42 4.06
N ARG A 45 18.94 0.26 3.19
CA ARG A 45 19.45 0.94 1.99
C ARG A 45 19.08 2.41 2.02
N LYS A 46 20.06 3.26 1.71
CA LYS A 46 19.90 4.72 1.61
C LYS A 46 20.28 5.16 0.19
N PRO A 47 19.38 5.01 -0.79
CA PRO A 47 19.67 5.43 -2.15
C PRO A 47 19.71 6.96 -2.30
N HIS A 48 19.22 7.71 -1.29
CA HIS A 48 19.23 9.17 -1.28
C HIS A 48 19.37 9.70 0.17
N PRO A 49 20.01 10.86 0.42
CA PRO A 49 20.14 11.42 1.78
C PRO A 49 18.82 11.65 2.52
N LEU A 50 17.73 11.90 1.78
CA LEU A 50 16.39 12.12 2.34
C LEU A 50 15.56 10.83 2.48
N PHE A 51 16.08 9.68 2.06
CA PHE A 51 15.26 8.49 1.90
C PHE A 51 15.96 7.22 2.35
N GLU A 52 15.27 6.47 3.20
CA GLU A 52 15.72 5.18 3.69
C GLU A 52 14.69 4.12 3.37
N THR A 53 15.15 2.97 2.88
CA THR A 53 14.35 1.76 2.75
C THR A 53 14.99 0.65 3.56
N VAL A 54 14.18 -0.06 4.34
CA VAL A 54 14.63 -1.21 5.13
C VAL A 54 13.93 -2.44 4.56
N TYR A 55 14.71 -3.46 4.21
CA TYR A 55 14.24 -4.74 3.67
C TYR A 55 14.37 -5.81 4.74
N CYS A 56 13.29 -6.51 5.08
CA CYS A 56 13.28 -7.52 6.13
C CYS A 56 12.76 -8.86 5.61
N MET A 57 13.33 -9.95 6.09
CA MET A 57 12.91 -11.31 5.73
C MET A 57 11.72 -11.74 6.59
N ASN A 58 10.68 -12.29 5.95
CA ASN A 58 9.52 -12.84 6.65
C ASN A 58 9.98 -14.00 7.57
N PRO A 59 9.65 -13.96 8.88
CA PRO A 59 10.09 -14.97 9.84
C PRO A 59 9.43 -16.35 9.65
N ASP A 60 8.37 -16.46 8.84
CA ASP A 60 7.64 -17.73 8.62
C ASP A 60 8.40 -18.76 7.75
N GLY A 61 9.61 -18.44 7.30
CA GLY A 61 10.42 -19.32 6.47
C GLY A 61 9.98 -19.40 5.00
N SER A 62 8.98 -18.63 4.57
CA SER A 62 8.49 -18.60 3.18
C SER A 62 9.50 -18.02 2.18
N GLY A 63 10.59 -17.40 2.67
CA GLY A 63 11.54 -16.65 1.85
C GLY A 63 10.98 -15.35 1.28
N GLU A 64 9.80 -14.92 1.74
CA GLU A 64 9.23 -13.62 1.43
C GLU A 64 10.07 -12.50 2.06
N ILE A 65 10.15 -11.39 1.35
CA ILE A 65 10.82 -10.16 1.78
C ILE A 65 9.77 -9.06 1.82
N GLY A 66 9.79 -8.30 2.91
CA GLY A 66 9.05 -7.07 3.08
C GLY A 66 10.00 -5.88 3.05
N ALA A 67 9.47 -4.72 2.73
CA ALA A 67 10.20 -3.46 2.77
C ALA A 67 9.36 -2.39 3.45
N HIS A 68 10.01 -1.45 4.12
CA HIS A 68 9.39 -0.28 4.70
C HIS A 68 10.25 0.95 4.44
N ALA A 69 9.60 2.06 4.13
CA ALA A 69 10.23 3.26 3.60
C ALA A 69 10.01 4.47 4.51
N TYR A 70 11.04 5.30 4.62
CA TYR A 70 11.08 6.47 5.49
C TYR A 70 11.63 7.71 4.78
N HIS A 71 11.02 8.85 5.08
CA HIS A 71 11.61 10.16 4.85
C HIS A 71 12.52 10.50 6.03
N LEU A 72 13.76 10.88 5.73
CA LEU A 72 14.74 11.34 6.71
C LEU A 72 14.64 12.86 6.85
N THR A 73 14.15 13.31 8.01
CA THR A 73 14.01 14.73 8.40
C THR A 73 15.09 15.10 9.43
N ALA A 74 15.22 16.40 9.73
CA ALA A 74 16.06 16.85 10.83
C ALA A 74 15.62 16.30 12.20
N HIS A 75 14.32 15.96 12.35
CA HIS A 75 13.73 15.46 13.58
C HIS A 75 13.64 13.93 13.64
N GLY A 76 14.16 13.22 12.63
CA GLY A 76 14.18 11.76 12.58
C GLY A 76 13.44 11.18 11.38
N ARG A 77 12.93 9.96 11.54
CA ARG A 77 12.33 9.17 10.45
C ARG A 77 10.82 9.35 10.41
N VAL A 78 10.28 9.71 9.26
CA VAL A 78 8.83 9.78 9.01
C VAL A 78 8.42 8.60 8.13
N PHE A 79 7.48 7.78 8.60
CA PHE A 79 7.01 6.61 7.85
C PHE A 79 6.25 7.02 6.58
N LEU A 80 6.59 6.36 5.48
CA LEU A 80 5.99 6.63 4.17
C LEU A 80 5.08 5.49 3.72
N GLY A 81 5.45 4.25 4.00
CA GLY A 81 4.72 3.09 3.54
C GLY A 81 5.54 1.82 3.63
N LYS A 82 4.93 0.73 3.20
CA LYS A 82 5.54 -0.60 3.19
C LYS A 82 5.09 -1.45 2.01
N ALA A 83 5.88 -2.47 1.72
CA ALA A 83 5.60 -3.46 0.71
C ALA A 83 5.97 -4.87 1.20
N TRP A 84 5.33 -5.89 0.64
CA TRP A 84 5.59 -7.30 0.94
C TRP A 84 5.30 -8.16 -0.30
N GLY A 85 5.61 -9.44 -0.26
CA GLY A 85 5.44 -10.35 -1.40
C GLY A 85 6.65 -10.42 -2.34
N MET A 86 7.76 -9.75 -1.98
CA MET A 86 9.01 -9.84 -2.73
C MET A 86 9.73 -11.16 -2.43
N ARG A 87 10.50 -11.69 -3.37
CA ARG A 87 11.36 -12.86 -3.15
C ARG A 87 12.74 -12.64 -3.78
N LYS A 88 13.76 -13.35 -3.32
CA LYS A 88 15.05 -13.38 -4.05
C LYS A 88 14.86 -14.15 -5.36
N LYS A 89 15.39 -13.61 -6.46
CA LYS A 89 15.46 -14.38 -7.72
C LYS A 89 16.46 -15.53 -7.56
N TRP A 90 16.06 -16.74 -7.97
CA TRP A 90 16.98 -17.88 -8.05
C TRP A 90 17.91 -17.73 -9.27
N GLY A 91 19.21 -17.93 -9.08
CA GLY A 91 20.19 -18.03 -10.18
C GLY A 91 20.75 -16.72 -10.76
N GLY A 92 20.60 -15.56 -10.09
CA GLY A 92 21.16 -14.28 -10.54
C GLY A 92 21.97 -13.57 -9.47
N LEU A 93 22.97 -12.77 -9.88
CA LEU A 93 23.89 -12.06 -8.98
C LEU A 93 23.21 -10.96 -8.15
N PHE A 94 22.14 -10.30 -8.63
CA PHE A 94 21.39 -9.31 -7.87
C PHE A 94 19.92 -9.22 -8.33
N GLY A 95 18.98 -9.12 -7.40
CA GLY A 95 17.60 -8.72 -7.70
C GLY A 95 16.52 -9.36 -6.84
N LEU A 96 15.45 -8.60 -6.61
CA LEU A 96 14.20 -9.09 -6.05
C LEU A 96 13.21 -9.40 -7.20
N ASP A 97 12.40 -10.44 -7.01
CA ASP A 97 11.19 -10.70 -7.77
C ASP A 97 10.03 -9.90 -7.15
N TYR A 98 9.47 -8.99 -7.95
CA TYR A 98 8.38 -8.10 -7.58
C TYR A 98 7.03 -8.56 -8.14
N THR A 99 6.95 -9.72 -8.79
CA THR A 99 5.71 -10.20 -9.45
C THR A 99 4.52 -10.25 -8.50
N ASN A 100 4.77 -10.53 -7.22
CA ASN A 100 3.75 -10.69 -6.20
C ASN A 100 3.74 -9.55 -5.17
N ILE A 101 4.43 -8.44 -5.48
CA ILE A 101 4.51 -7.32 -4.55
C ILE A 101 3.11 -6.77 -4.26
N GLN A 102 2.85 -6.52 -2.99
CA GLN A 102 1.75 -5.70 -2.51
C GLN A 102 2.37 -4.53 -1.76
N ALA A 103 1.79 -3.35 -1.91
CA ALA A 103 2.34 -2.15 -1.31
C ALA A 103 1.22 -1.27 -0.75
N MET A 104 1.57 -0.54 0.29
CA MET A 104 0.73 0.41 0.99
C MET A 104 1.51 1.72 1.13
N LEU A 105 0.90 2.83 0.73
CA LEU A 105 1.42 4.18 0.88
C LEU A 105 0.57 4.93 1.92
N LEU A 106 1.20 5.53 2.91
CA LEU A 106 0.56 6.47 3.82
C LEU A 106 0.59 7.85 3.17
N LEU A 107 -0.58 8.46 2.96
CA LEU A 107 -0.73 9.79 2.38
C LEU A 107 -0.57 10.88 3.46
N GLU A 108 -0.39 12.13 3.05
CA GLU A 108 -0.20 13.26 3.96
C GLU A 108 -1.37 13.49 4.93
N ASN A 109 -2.60 13.25 4.46
CA ASN A 109 -3.82 13.32 5.26
C ASN A 109 -4.06 12.09 6.15
N GLY A 110 -3.05 11.22 6.31
CA GLY A 110 -3.13 10.01 7.14
C GLY A 110 -3.90 8.84 6.51
N ARG A 111 -4.47 8.99 5.32
CA ARG A 111 -5.13 7.89 4.61
C ARG A 111 -4.11 6.89 4.08
N MET A 112 -4.51 5.62 4.04
CA MET A 112 -3.72 4.57 3.40
C MET A 112 -4.22 4.32 1.98
N PHE A 113 -3.29 4.23 1.04
CA PHE A 113 -3.56 3.78 -0.32
C PHE A 113 -2.89 2.43 -0.55
N PHE A 114 -3.66 1.46 -1.05
CA PHE A 114 -3.18 0.11 -1.35
C PHE A 114 -3.00 -0.03 -2.86
N GLY A 115 -1.78 -0.38 -3.27
CA GLY A 115 -1.50 -0.75 -4.66
C GLY A 115 -2.06 -2.13 -4.96
N ALA A 116 -2.42 -2.36 -6.22
CA ALA A 116 -2.79 -3.71 -6.67
C ALA A 116 -1.59 -4.67 -6.59
N ARG A 117 -1.83 -5.98 -6.70
CA ARG A 117 -0.74 -6.96 -6.81
C ARG A 117 0.13 -6.65 -8.02
N GLY A 118 1.44 -6.62 -7.83
CA GLY A 118 2.41 -6.22 -8.85
C GLY A 118 2.66 -4.70 -8.91
N ALA A 119 1.94 -3.89 -8.12
CA ALA A 119 2.13 -2.44 -8.06
C ALA A 119 3.50 -2.12 -7.46
N GLN A 120 4.38 -1.59 -8.31
CA GLN A 120 5.70 -1.16 -7.88
C GLN A 120 5.64 0.31 -7.47
N PRO A 121 6.17 0.68 -6.30
CA PRO A 121 6.38 2.07 -5.96
C PRO A 121 7.47 2.65 -6.87
N GLU A 122 7.14 3.72 -7.59
CA GLU A 122 8.09 4.52 -8.36
C GLU A 122 8.60 5.65 -7.47
N PHE A 123 9.92 5.79 -7.39
CA PHE A 123 10.59 6.83 -6.60
C PHE A 123 11.30 7.78 -7.54
N VAL A 124 10.81 9.01 -7.64
CA VAL A 124 11.35 10.03 -8.53
C VAL A 124 11.87 11.19 -7.68
N PRO A 125 13.19 11.47 -7.68
CA PRO A 125 13.71 12.65 -6.99
C PRO A 125 13.16 13.91 -7.66
N ILE A 126 12.77 14.88 -6.86
CA ILE A 126 12.40 16.21 -7.34
C ILE A 126 13.65 17.07 -7.25
N LEU A 127 14.19 17.44 -8.40
CA LEU A 127 15.39 18.26 -8.48
C LEU A 127 15.03 19.75 -8.38
N GLY A 128 15.83 20.49 -7.62
CA GLY A 128 15.74 21.94 -7.45
C GLY A 128 16.54 22.67 -8.52
N LYS A 129 17.29 23.70 -8.09
CA LYS A 129 18.13 24.56 -8.94
C LYS A 129 18.98 23.78 -9.97
N PRO A 130 19.51 24.44 -11.02
CA PRO A 130 20.30 23.81 -12.08
C PRO A 130 21.51 22.96 -11.62
N SER A 131 21.90 23.05 -10.34
CA SER A 131 22.89 22.20 -9.68
C SER A 131 22.49 20.73 -9.55
N GLY A 132 21.25 20.34 -9.85
CA GLY A 132 20.78 18.95 -9.75
C GLY A 132 20.58 18.47 -8.30
N GLU A 133 20.46 19.39 -7.34
CA GLU A 133 20.18 19.06 -5.95
C GLU A 133 18.74 18.59 -5.78
N ALA A 134 18.51 17.40 -5.22
CA ALA A 134 17.17 16.94 -4.92
C ALA A 134 16.57 17.70 -3.72
N ILE A 135 15.44 18.36 -3.96
CA ILE A 135 14.65 19.11 -2.98
C ILE A 135 13.41 18.33 -2.53
N GLY A 136 13.23 17.09 -3.01
CA GLY A 136 12.14 16.23 -2.60
C GLY A 136 12.13 14.86 -3.26
N LEU A 137 11.09 14.09 -2.98
CA LEU A 137 10.85 12.74 -3.48
C LEU A 137 9.37 12.57 -3.80
N ARG A 138 9.08 12.21 -5.05
CA ARG A 138 7.76 11.77 -5.49
C ARG A 138 7.70 10.25 -5.40
N ILE A 139 6.70 9.74 -4.72
CA ILE A 139 6.40 8.32 -4.62
C ILE A 139 5.07 8.08 -5.32
N ARG A 140 5.07 7.25 -6.36
CA ARG A 140 3.83 6.86 -7.05
C ARG A 140 3.58 5.38 -6.85
N LEU A 141 2.37 5.03 -6.44
CA LEU A 141 1.88 3.65 -6.40
C LEU A 141 0.70 3.49 -7.35
N ARG A 142 0.84 2.63 -8.36
CA ARG A 142 -0.16 2.44 -9.42
C ARG A 142 -0.93 1.13 -9.23
N GLY A 143 -2.26 1.21 -9.15
CA GLY A 143 -3.16 0.06 -9.19
C GLY A 143 -3.29 -0.55 -10.58
N ALA A 144 -3.74 -1.81 -10.64
CA ALA A 144 -3.92 -2.57 -11.89
C ALA A 144 -5.08 -2.05 -12.74
N ASP A 145 -6.03 -1.35 -12.12
CA ASP A 145 -7.14 -0.62 -12.75
C ASP A 145 -6.71 0.74 -13.32
N GLY A 146 -5.41 1.08 -13.23
CA GLY A 146 -4.86 2.34 -13.68
C GLY A 146 -4.97 3.47 -12.66
N SER A 147 -5.65 3.24 -11.52
CA SER A 147 -5.62 4.17 -10.39
C SER A 147 -4.18 4.39 -9.92
N TYR A 148 -3.89 5.55 -9.36
CA TYR A 148 -2.61 5.76 -8.71
C TYR A 148 -2.74 6.70 -7.53
N ALA A 149 -1.87 6.53 -6.55
CA ALA A 149 -1.62 7.53 -5.53
C ALA A 149 -0.22 8.07 -5.69
N GLU A 150 -0.09 9.36 -5.43
CA GLU A 150 1.19 10.04 -5.37
C GLU A 150 1.37 10.66 -3.99
N ARG A 151 2.59 10.60 -3.47
CA ARG A 151 3.02 11.40 -2.33
C ARG A 151 4.28 12.16 -2.73
N VAL A 152 4.23 13.48 -2.62
CA VAL A 152 5.41 14.33 -2.75
C VAL A 152 5.92 14.63 -1.36
N ILE A 153 7.23 14.55 -1.20
CA ILE A 153 7.91 14.83 0.05
C ILE A 153 8.95 15.86 -0.28
N MET A 154 8.81 17.07 0.23
CA MET A 154 9.84 18.09 0.07
C MET A 154 10.86 17.95 1.20
N ARG A 155 12.10 18.35 0.92
CA ARG A 155 13.11 18.57 1.94
C ARG A 155 12.60 19.66 2.87
N ASP A 156 12.78 19.46 4.18
CA ASP A 156 12.47 20.50 5.16
C ASP A 156 13.22 21.79 4.80
N ALA A 157 12.50 22.91 4.78
CA ALA A 157 13.13 24.22 4.65
C ALA A 157 13.93 24.47 5.94
N HIS A 158 15.25 24.58 5.82
CA HIS A 158 16.09 25.11 6.89
C HIS A 158 15.91 26.63 7.02
#